data_AF-A0A066YN70-F1
#
_entry.id   AF-A0A066YN70-F1
#
_cell.length_a   1.000
_cell.length_b   1.000
_cell.length_c   1.000
_cell.angle_alpha   90.00
_cell.angle_beta   90.00
_cell.angle_gamma   90.00
#
_symmetry.space_group_name_H-M   'P 1'
#
loop_
_entity.id
_entity.type
_entity.pdbx_description
1 polymer ?
#
loop_
_entity_poly.entity_id
_entity_poly.type
_entity_poly.pdbx_seq_one_letter_code
_entity_poly.pdbx_strand_id
1 'polypeptide(L)'
;MLLGRAVTLPFSAKVRTARVGFGLVTQGWAGWAVDAVRGTAVTLGLFLPLALGLYALIGRSPSHWWVPGALAAALLTVAMSFLHPLVFEPLFNRFSSMPDGELRTALLELARRDGIAVRDVLVADASRRTTALNAYVSGFGPTRRIVVYDTLLATADPREVELVAAHELGHVKHRDVATGTVLGP
;
A
#
# COMPACT_ATOMS: atom_id res chain seq x y z
N MET A 1 -15.73 -4.84 15.70
CA MET A 1 -14.94 -3.84 14.94
C MET A 1 -14.65 -2.59 15.76
N LEU A 2 -15.64 -1.75 16.09
CA LEU A 2 -15.41 -0.49 16.84
C LEU A 2 -14.84 -0.70 18.25
N LEU A 3 -15.34 -1.70 18.99
CA LEU A 3 -14.81 -2.04 20.32
C LEU A 3 -13.33 -2.43 20.25
N GLY A 4 -12.95 -3.27 19.30
CA GLY A 4 -11.55 -3.64 19.07
C GLY A 4 -10.68 -2.44 18.67
N ARG A 5 -11.23 -1.50 17.89
CA ARG A 5 -10.53 -0.25 17.57
C ARG A 5 -10.34 0.63 18.79
N ALA A 6 -11.33 0.75 19.65
CA ALA A 6 -11.24 1.49 20.91
C ALA A 6 -10.20 0.87 21.86
N VAL A 7 -10.14 -0.47 21.94
CA VAL A 7 -9.14 -1.18 22.74
C VAL A 7 -7.73 -1.00 22.19
N THR A 8 -7.55 -1.01 20.87
CA THR A 8 -6.22 -0.89 20.24
C THR A 8 -5.73 0.56 20.13
N LEU A 9 -6.62 1.55 20.23
CA LEU A 9 -6.28 2.97 20.07
C LEU A 9 -5.18 3.43 21.07
N PRO A 10 -5.28 3.15 22.38
CA PRO A 10 -4.25 3.53 23.34
C PRO A 10 -2.89 2.90 23.05
N PHE A 11 -2.86 1.64 22.61
CA PHE A 11 -1.62 0.97 22.21
C PHE A 11 -0.99 1.63 20.98
N SER A 12 -1.81 1.95 19.98
CA SER A 12 -1.33 2.65 18.78
C SER A 12 -0.79 4.05 19.07
N ALA A 13 -1.40 4.77 20.02
CA ALA A 13 -0.90 6.04 20.52
C ALA A 13 0.45 5.87 21.24
N LYS A 14 0.60 4.85 22.09
CA LYS A 14 1.87 4.54 22.78
C LYS A 14 3.00 4.20 21.80
N VAL A 15 2.72 3.37 20.79
CA VAL A 15 3.68 3.04 19.73
C VAL A 15 4.09 4.28 18.96
N ARG A 16 3.14 5.18 18.66
CA ARG A 16 3.46 6.47 18.03
C ARG A 16 4.44 7.26 18.89
N THR A 17 4.16 7.43 20.18
CA THR A 17 5.04 8.19 21.09
C THR A 17 6.46 7.62 21.12
N ALA A 18 6.59 6.29 21.16
CA ALA A 18 7.90 5.64 21.08
C ALA A 18 8.61 5.96 19.74
N ARG A 19 7.91 5.85 18.61
CA ARG A 19 8.47 6.15 17.27
C ARG A 19 8.85 7.62 17.09
N VAL A 20 8.11 8.55 17.71
CA VAL A 20 8.49 9.97 17.77
C VAL A 20 9.80 10.13 18.53
N GLY A 21 9.98 9.42 19.65
CA GLY A 21 11.24 9.41 20.41
C GLY A 21 12.45 8.92 19.61
N PHE A 22 12.24 8.05 18.63
CA PHE A 22 13.28 7.58 17.69
C PHE A 22 13.38 8.42 16.40
N GLY A 23 12.63 9.52 16.28
CA GLY A 23 12.65 10.36 15.08
C GLY A 23 12.05 9.71 13.81
N LEU A 24 11.24 8.65 13.95
CA LEU A 24 10.65 7.91 12.83
C LEU A 24 9.31 8.48 12.34
N VAL A 25 8.74 9.41 13.08
CA VAL A 25 7.42 10.01 12.82
C VAL A 25 7.55 11.53 12.85
N THR A 26 7.19 12.18 11.74
CA THR A 26 7.16 13.64 11.59
C THR A 26 5.76 14.22 11.77
N GLN A 27 4.74 13.39 11.60
CA GLN A 27 3.33 13.75 11.70
C GLN A 27 2.88 14.07 13.14
N GLY A 28 2.17 15.18 13.32
CA GLY A 28 1.56 15.57 14.60
C GLY A 28 0.32 14.75 15.01
N TRP A 29 -0.16 14.97 16.23
CA TRP A 29 -1.33 14.26 16.79
C TRP A 29 -2.63 14.48 16.01
N ALA A 30 -2.87 15.69 15.50
CA ALA A 30 -4.04 15.99 14.69
C ALA A 30 -4.08 15.16 13.40
N GLY A 31 -2.95 15.12 12.67
CA GLY A 31 -2.82 14.26 11.50
C GLY A 31 -3.04 12.79 11.85
N TRP A 32 -2.48 12.33 12.98
CA TRP A 32 -2.66 10.94 13.42
C TRP A 32 -4.12 10.60 13.72
N ALA A 33 -4.85 11.51 14.37
CA ALA A 33 -6.28 11.32 14.62
C ALA A 33 -7.07 11.27 13.31
N VAL A 34 -6.77 12.15 12.35
CA VAL A 34 -7.39 12.13 11.02
C VAL A 34 -7.16 10.80 10.31
N ASP A 35 -5.94 10.26 10.34
CA ASP A 35 -5.63 8.96 9.75
C ASP A 35 -6.33 7.81 10.47
N ALA A 36 -6.41 7.88 11.81
CA ALA A 36 -7.11 6.88 12.60
C ALA A 36 -8.61 6.84 12.24
N VAL A 37 -9.25 8.00 12.08
CA VAL A 37 -10.64 8.13 11.65
C VAL A 37 -10.81 7.67 10.21
N ARG A 38 -9.99 8.15 9.27
CA ARG A 38 -10.02 7.77 7.86
C ARG A 38 -9.86 6.26 7.68
N GLY A 39 -8.88 5.65 8.34
CA GLY A 39 -8.68 4.20 8.33
C GLY A 39 -9.88 3.44 8.91
N THR A 40 -10.47 3.94 9.99
CA THR A 40 -11.69 3.33 10.57
C THR A 40 -12.87 3.42 9.61
N ALA A 41 -13.06 4.57 8.95
CA ALA A 41 -14.13 4.79 7.99
C ALA A 41 -13.98 3.85 6.77
N VAL A 42 -12.77 3.70 6.23
CA VAL A 42 -12.51 2.78 5.11
C VAL A 42 -12.79 1.34 5.51
N THR A 43 -12.31 0.91 6.69
CA THR A 43 -12.58 -0.45 7.20
C THR A 43 -14.07 -0.71 7.36
N LEU A 44 -14.83 0.24 7.92
CA LEU A 44 -16.29 0.11 8.04
C LEU A 44 -16.98 0.08 6.67
N GLY A 45 -16.55 0.94 5.75
CA GLY A 45 -17.07 1.03 4.39
C GLY A 45 -16.86 -0.25 3.59
N LEU A 46 -15.78 -0.99 3.85
CA LEU A 46 -15.55 -2.30 3.25
C LEU A 46 -16.31 -3.41 3.99
N PHE A 47 -16.24 -3.43 5.33
CA PHE A 47 -16.77 -4.53 6.13
C PHE A 47 -18.30 -4.59 6.15
N LEU A 48 -19.00 -3.45 6.28
CA LEU A 48 -20.45 -3.43 6.42
C LEU A 48 -21.18 -4.00 5.18
N PRO A 49 -20.87 -3.59 3.93
CA PRO A 49 -21.49 -4.18 2.75
C PRO A 49 -21.21 -5.68 2.63
N LEU A 50 -19.99 -6.11 2.97
CA LEU A 50 -19.63 -7.53 2.97
C LEU A 50 -20.47 -8.33 3.97
N ALA A 51 -20.57 -7.85 5.21
CA ALA A 51 -21.33 -8.51 6.25
C ALA A 51 -22.83 -8.59 5.91
N LEU A 52 -23.40 -7.49 5.41
CA LEU A 52 -24.80 -7.45 4.98
C LEU A 52 -25.05 -8.36 3.77
N GLY A 53 -24.15 -8.35 2.79
CA GLY A 53 -24.24 -9.23 1.62
C GLY A 53 -24.17 -10.71 1.99
N LEU A 54 -23.25 -11.07 2.89
CA LEU A 54 -23.14 -12.43 3.41
C LEU A 54 -24.39 -12.84 4.20
N TYR A 55 -24.88 -11.95 5.08
CA TYR A 55 -26.11 -12.22 5.84
C TYR A 55 -27.32 -12.43 4.94
N ALA A 56 -27.49 -11.58 3.91
CA ALA A 56 -28.54 -11.74 2.92
C ALA A 56 -28.40 -13.05 2.13
N LEU A 57 -27.18 -13.45 1.79
CA LEU A 57 -26.90 -14.70 1.08
C LEU A 57 -27.24 -15.94 1.93
N ILE A 58 -26.88 -15.92 3.22
CA ILE A 58 -27.26 -16.96 4.19
C ILE A 58 -28.78 -17.05 4.29
N GLY A 59 -29.48 -15.91 4.39
CA GLY A 59 -30.94 -15.88 4.46
C GLY A 59 -31.64 -16.41 3.20
N ARG A 60 -31.06 -16.19 2.01
CA ARG A 60 -31.63 -16.68 0.74
C ARG A 60 -31.30 -18.13 0.43
N SER A 61 -30.14 -18.64 0.86
CA SER A 61 -29.71 -20.01 0.58
C SER A 61 -28.94 -20.63 1.76
N PRO A 62 -29.66 -21.05 2.84
CA PRO A 62 -29.03 -21.53 4.06
C PRO A 62 -28.13 -22.77 3.89
N SER A 63 -28.43 -23.63 2.90
CA SER A 63 -27.69 -24.86 2.63
C SER A 63 -26.51 -24.70 1.66
N HIS A 64 -26.48 -23.64 0.84
CA HIS A 64 -25.49 -23.48 -0.22
C HIS A 64 -24.78 -22.13 -0.22
N TRP A 65 -25.05 -21.21 0.72
CA TRP A 65 -24.44 -19.87 0.79
C TRP A 65 -22.91 -19.89 0.76
N TRP A 66 -22.29 -20.96 1.26
CA TRP A 66 -20.85 -21.09 1.35
C TRP A 66 -20.18 -21.14 -0.03
N VAL A 67 -20.85 -21.63 -1.08
CA VAL A 67 -20.29 -21.66 -2.45
C VAL A 67 -20.14 -20.25 -3.03
N PRO A 68 -21.22 -19.46 -3.22
CA PRO A 68 -21.10 -18.08 -3.68
C PRO A 68 -20.36 -17.19 -2.67
N GLY A 69 -20.45 -17.48 -1.37
CA GLY A 69 -19.69 -16.78 -0.33
C GLY A 69 -18.19 -16.97 -0.47
N ALA A 70 -17.73 -18.22 -0.66
CA ALA A 70 -16.32 -18.53 -0.88
C ALA A 70 -15.81 -17.94 -2.20
N LEU A 71 -16.60 -18.03 -3.28
CA LEU A 71 -16.24 -17.42 -4.56
C LEU A 71 -16.12 -15.89 -4.44
N ALA A 72 -17.08 -15.23 -3.78
CA ALA A 72 -17.03 -13.78 -3.55
C ALA A 72 -15.82 -13.39 -2.69
N ALA A 73 -15.52 -14.17 -1.64
CA ALA A 73 -14.34 -13.95 -0.81
C ALA A 73 -13.04 -14.11 -1.62
N ALA A 74 -12.92 -15.15 -2.43
CA ALA A 74 -11.74 -15.37 -3.28
C ALA A 74 -11.56 -14.22 -4.28
N LEU A 75 -12.63 -13.82 -4.98
CA LEU A 75 -12.59 -12.69 -5.91
C LEU A 75 -12.23 -11.38 -5.21
N LEU A 76 -12.76 -11.15 -4.00
CA LEU A 76 -12.44 -9.96 -3.23
C LEU A 76 -10.98 -9.96 -2.78
N THR A 77 -10.44 -11.09 -2.33
CA THR A 77 -9.03 -11.22 -1.95
C THR A 77 -8.13 -10.87 -3.14
N VAL A 78 -8.39 -11.47 -4.30
CA VAL A 78 -7.66 -11.16 -5.55
C VAL A 78 -7.80 -9.67 -5.88
N ALA A 79 -9.03 -9.13 -5.85
CA ALA A 79 -9.26 -7.71 -6.14
C ALA A 79 -8.47 -6.81 -5.18
N MET A 80 -8.50 -7.08 -3.87
CA MET A 80 -7.83 -6.28 -2.85
C MET A 80 -6.30 -6.35 -2.96
N SER A 81 -5.71 -7.48 -3.35
CA SER A 81 -4.26 -7.57 -3.63
C SER A 81 -3.80 -6.55 -4.68
N PHE A 82 -4.67 -6.17 -5.62
CA PHE A 82 -4.37 -5.18 -6.65
C PHE A 82 -4.92 -3.78 -6.36
N LEU A 83 -6.09 -3.68 -5.72
CA LEU A 83 -6.73 -2.40 -5.42
C LEU A 83 -6.08 -1.70 -4.24
N HIS A 84 -5.50 -2.44 -3.29
CA HIS A 84 -5.00 -1.85 -2.05
C HIS A 84 -3.96 -0.73 -2.30
N PRO A 85 -2.89 -0.93 -3.10
CA PRO A 85 -1.93 0.14 -3.39
C PRO A 85 -2.56 1.31 -4.16
N LEU A 86 -3.53 1.04 -5.03
CA LEU A 86 -4.12 2.04 -5.91
C LEU A 86 -5.17 2.92 -5.23
N VAL A 87 -5.87 2.39 -4.23
CA VAL A 87 -7.00 3.07 -3.58
C VAL A 87 -6.59 3.59 -2.21
N PHE A 88 -5.84 2.83 -1.43
CA PHE A 88 -5.54 3.22 -0.05
C PHE A 88 -4.40 4.23 0.00
N GLU A 89 -3.32 4.03 -0.75
CA GLU A 89 -2.17 4.92 -0.66
C GLU A 89 -2.47 6.38 -1.05
N PRO A 90 -3.24 6.68 -2.12
CA PRO A 90 -3.60 8.06 -2.46
C PRO A 90 -4.50 8.73 -1.42
N LEU A 91 -5.15 7.96 -0.55
CA LEU A 91 -5.90 8.50 0.58
C LEU A 91 -4.96 8.99 1.69
N PHE A 92 -3.69 8.58 1.72
CA PHE A 92 -2.77 8.93 2.80
C PHE A 92 -1.59 9.78 2.33
N ASN A 93 -1.10 9.54 1.11
CA ASN A 93 0.04 10.23 0.51
C ASN A 93 -0.38 10.90 -0.81
N ARG A 94 0.35 11.96 -1.16
CA ARG A 94 0.31 12.58 -2.47
C ARG A 94 1.43 12.01 -3.32
N PHE A 95 1.14 11.88 -4.60
CA PHE A 95 2.07 11.40 -5.59
C PHE A 95 2.21 12.44 -6.68
N SER A 96 3.45 12.70 -7.08
CA SER A 96 3.78 13.51 -8.25
C SER A 96 4.75 12.76 -9.13
N SER A 97 4.70 12.95 -10.44
CA SER A 97 5.73 12.40 -11.33
C SER A 97 7.10 12.97 -10.95
N MET A 98 8.10 12.10 -10.93
CA MET A 98 9.49 12.51 -10.75
C MET A 98 9.85 13.47 -11.89
N PRO A 99 10.51 14.60 -11.60
CA PRO A 99 11.01 15.49 -12.65
C PRO A 99 11.95 14.76 -13.61
N ASP A 100 12.00 15.24 -14.85
CA ASP A 100 12.98 14.72 -15.80
C ASP A 100 14.42 14.99 -15.33
N GLY A 101 15.29 14.00 -15.49
CA GLY A 101 16.66 14.03 -15.00
C GLY A 101 17.36 12.68 -15.12
N GLU A 102 18.63 12.65 -14.74
CA GLU A 102 19.48 11.45 -14.84
C GLU A 102 18.93 10.28 -14.03
N LEU A 103 18.52 10.52 -12.78
CA LEU A 103 17.97 9.48 -11.92
C LEU A 103 16.68 8.87 -12.48
N ARG A 104 15.74 9.72 -12.93
CA ARG A 104 14.49 9.24 -13.55
C ARG A 104 14.79 8.35 -14.76
N THR A 105 15.72 8.79 -15.60
CA THR A 105 16.15 8.06 -16.79
C THR A 105 16.79 6.73 -16.41
N ALA A 106 17.68 6.72 -15.42
CA ALA A 106 18.35 5.52 -14.94
C ALA A 106 17.36 4.49 -14.39
N LEU A 107 16.36 4.92 -13.60
CA LEU A 107 15.32 4.04 -13.06
C LEU A 107 14.42 3.42 -14.15
N LEU A 108 14.02 4.22 -15.15
CA LEU A 108 13.24 3.71 -16.29
C LEU A 108 14.06 2.74 -17.14
N GLU A 109 15.34 3.05 -17.37
CA GLU A 109 16.26 2.20 -18.11
C GLU A 109 16.54 0.88 -17.37
N LEU A 110 16.70 0.93 -16.05
CA LEU A 110 16.85 -0.26 -15.21
C LEU A 110 15.65 -1.21 -15.37
N ALA A 111 14.43 -0.69 -15.27
CA ALA A 111 13.23 -1.49 -15.49
C ALA A 111 13.17 -2.06 -16.92
N ARG A 112 13.54 -1.25 -17.92
CA ARG A 112 13.56 -1.66 -19.33
C ARG A 112 14.56 -2.79 -19.60
N ARG A 113 15.75 -2.74 -18.99
CA ARG A 113 16.78 -3.80 -19.10
C ARG A 113 16.28 -5.15 -18.61
N ASP A 114 15.46 -5.16 -17.58
CA ASP A 114 14.85 -6.37 -17.03
C ASP A 114 13.51 -6.76 -17.70
N GLY A 115 13.12 -6.07 -18.77
CA GLY A 115 11.88 -6.35 -19.51
C GLY A 115 10.62 -5.99 -18.72
N ILE A 116 10.73 -5.13 -17.70
CA ILE A 116 9.61 -4.70 -16.86
C ILE A 116 9.07 -3.39 -17.43
N ALA A 117 7.85 -3.44 -17.98
CA ALA A 117 7.15 -2.24 -18.44
C ALA A 117 6.78 -1.35 -17.23
N VAL A 118 7.40 -0.18 -17.13
CA VAL A 118 7.09 0.86 -16.14
C VAL A 118 6.58 2.09 -16.88
N ARG A 119 5.40 2.56 -16.50
CA ARG A 119 4.73 3.72 -17.10
C ARG A 119 5.32 5.04 -16.63
N ASP A 120 5.67 5.13 -15.35
CA ASP A 120 6.19 6.36 -14.77
C ASP A 120 6.98 6.08 -13.47
N VAL A 121 7.77 7.05 -13.06
CA VAL A 121 8.42 7.12 -11.75
C VAL A 121 7.73 8.21 -10.95
N LEU A 122 7.16 7.86 -9.80
CA LEU A 122 6.45 8.76 -8.90
C LEU A 122 7.28 9.05 -7.65
N VAL A 123 7.11 10.24 -7.10
CA VAL A 123 7.60 10.62 -5.78
C VAL A 123 6.43 10.72 -4.82
N ALA A 124 6.53 10.05 -3.67
CA ALA A 124 5.54 10.12 -2.60
C ALA A 124 6.00 11.08 -1.49
N ASP A 125 5.07 11.90 -0.97
CA ASP A 125 5.30 12.87 0.12
C ASP A 125 5.38 12.22 1.52
N ALA A 126 6.17 11.14 1.64
CA ALA A 126 6.29 10.33 2.85
C ALA A 126 6.85 11.11 4.04
N SER A 127 7.68 12.13 3.79
CA SER A 127 8.25 13.03 4.80
C SER A 127 7.21 13.70 5.70
N ARG A 128 5.96 13.82 5.26
CA ARG A 128 4.85 14.35 6.08
C ARG A 128 4.46 13.46 7.25
N ARG A 129 4.84 12.18 7.19
CA ARG A 129 4.43 11.14 8.15
C ARG A 129 5.61 10.47 8.81
N THR A 130 6.67 10.22 8.05
CA THR A 130 7.80 9.41 8.48
C THR A 130 9.12 9.91 7.91
N THR A 131 10.22 9.54 8.56
CA THR A 131 11.58 9.69 8.05
C THR A 131 12.12 8.41 7.41
N ALA A 132 11.31 7.35 7.35
CA ALA A 132 11.70 6.09 6.73
C ALA A 132 12.09 6.28 5.26
N LEU A 133 13.15 5.60 4.83
CA LEU A 133 13.62 5.60 3.45
C LEU A 133 13.01 4.39 2.75
N ASN A 134 12.31 4.60 1.63
CA ASN A 134 11.69 3.50 0.91
C ASN A 134 11.51 3.79 -0.58
N ALA A 135 11.43 2.73 -1.37
CA ALA A 135 10.89 2.72 -2.71
C ALA A 135 10.13 1.41 -2.93
N TYR A 136 9.22 1.37 -3.89
CA TYR A 136 8.48 0.15 -4.23
C TYR A 136 7.93 0.26 -5.65
N VAL A 137 7.48 -0.87 -6.21
CA VAL A 137 6.77 -0.90 -7.48
C VAL A 137 5.29 -1.16 -7.24
N SER A 138 4.43 -0.31 -7.79
CA SER A 138 2.97 -0.45 -7.69
C SER A 138 2.32 -0.62 -9.06
N GLY A 139 1.09 -1.13 -9.08
CA GLY A 139 0.31 -1.34 -10.31
C GLY A 139 0.57 -2.70 -11.00
N PHE A 140 -0.09 -2.91 -12.13
CA PHE A 140 -0.09 -4.21 -12.83
C PHE A 140 0.13 -4.06 -14.33
N GLY A 141 0.82 -5.04 -14.92
CA GLY A 141 1.06 -5.10 -16.36
C GLY A 141 1.73 -3.82 -16.87
N PRO A 142 1.16 -3.13 -17.87
CA PRO A 142 1.71 -1.90 -18.43
C PRO A 142 1.46 -0.64 -17.57
N THR A 143 0.68 -0.75 -16.50
CA THR A 143 0.37 0.39 -15.61
C THR A 143 1.32 0.51 -14.42
N ARG A 144 2.35 -0.34 -14.36
CA ARG A 144 3.31 -0.35 -13.25
C ARG A 144 4.02 0.99 -13.13
N ARG A 145 4.31 1.38 -11.90
CA ARG A 145 4.99 2.64 -11.56
C ARG A 145 6.01 2.35 -10.48
N ILE A 146 7.20 2.92 -10.62
CA ILE A 146 8.18 2.95 -9.53
C ILE A 146 7.77 4.12 -8.63
N VAL A 147 7.65 3.90 -7.33
CA VAL A 147 7.38 4.94 -6.34
C VAL A 147 8.60 5.07 -5.45
N VAL A 148 9.11 6.29 -5.32
CA VAL A 148 10.25 6.62 -4.47
C VAL A 148 9.80 7.60 -3.40
N TYR A 149 10.17 7.39 -2.14
CA TYR A 149 9.88 8.36 -1.09
C TYR A 149 10.76 9.59 -1.22
N ASP A 150 10.20 10.77 -0.98
CA ASP A 150 10.93 12.03 -0.91
C ASP A 150 12.05 12.02 0.15
N THR A 151 11.85 11.32 1.26
CA THR A 151 12.86 11.08 2.30
C THR A 151 14.08 10.32 1.77
N LEU A 152 13.87 9.32 0.91
CA LEU A 152 14.95 8.56 0.26
C LEU A 152 15.73 9.46 -0.69
N LEU A 153 15.03 10.25 -1.52
CA LEU A 153 15.66 11.20 -2.44
C LEU A 153 16.44 12.31 -1.73
N ALA A 154 16.00 12.70 -0.53
CA ALA A 154 16.65 13.75 0.25
C ALA A 154 17.91 13.27 0.99
N THR A 155 18.08 11.95 1.16
CA THR A 155 19.11 11.38 2.05
C THR A 155 20.13 10.53 1.32
N ALA A 156 19.70 9.78 0.30
CA ALA A 156 20.52 8.79 -0.38
C ALA A 156 21.08 9.33 -1.70
N ASP A 157 22.27 8.89 -2.07
CA ASP A 157 22.86 9.20 -3.36
C ASP A 157 22.09 8.51 -4.50
N PRO A 158 22.09 9.05 -5.74
CA PRO A 158 21.35 8.49 -6.86
C PRO A 158 21.59 6.99 -7.08
N ARG A 159 22.84 6.52 -6.89
CA ARG A 159 23.19 5.10 -7.02
C ARG A 159 22.55 4.22 -5.94
N GLU A 160 22.38 4.74 -4.73
CA GLU A 160 21.70 4.02 -3.65
C GLU A 160 20.20 3.93 -3.93
N VAL A 161 19.59 5.00 -4.47
CA VAL A 161 18.20 4.97 -4.93
C VAL A 161 17.99 3.93 -6.03
N GLU A 162 18.90 3.89 -7.02
CA GLU A 162 18.89 2.87 -8.08
C GLU A 162 19.01 1.45 -7.50
N LEU A 163 19.86 1.24 -6.49
CA LEU A 163 20.03 -0.06 -5.85
C LEU A 163 18.76 -0.53 -5.12
N VAL A 164 18.09 0.38 -4.38
CA VAL A 164 16.81 0.06 -3.74
C VAL A 164 15.76 -0.25 -4.80
N ALA A 165 15.67 0.56 -5.86
CA ALA A 165 14.74 0.29 -6.96
C ALA A 165 15.02 -1.03 -7.69
N ALA A 166 16.30 -1.40 -7.84
CA ALA A 166 16.70 -2.69 -8.42
C ALA A 166 16.21 -3.86 -7.56
N HIS A 167 16.33 -3.76 -6.23
CA HIS A 167 15.80 -4.75 -5.29
C HIS A 167 14.29 -4.93 -5.46
N GLU A 168 13.54 -3.82 -5.50
CA GLU A 168 12.08 -3.82 -5.68
C GLU A 168 11.64 -4.37 -7.04
N LEU A 169 12.36 -4.02 -8.12
CA LEU A 169 12.15 -4.59 -9.46
C LEU A 169 12.45 -6.09 -9.48
N GLY A 170 13.40 -6.56 -8.67
CA GLY A 170 13.68 -7.98 -8.45
C GLY A 170 12.45 -8.75 -7.98
N HIS A 171 11.70 -8.22 -7.01
CA HIS A 171 10.45 -8.83 -6.54
C HIS A 171 9.38 -8.91 -7.65
N VAL A 172 9.31 -7.89 -8.51
CA VAL A 172 8.40 -7.88 -9.66
C VAL A 172 8.78 -8.95 -10.68
N LYS A 173 10.08 -9.12 -10.95
CA LYS A 173 10.61 -10.12 -11.89
C LYS A 173 10.29 -11.55 -11.44
N HIS A 174 10.43 -11.84 -10.15
CA HIS A 174 10.13 -13.15 -9.56
C HIS A 174 8.64 -13.38 -9.30
N ARG A 175 7.78 -12.37 -9.56
CA ARG A 175 6.32 -12.41 -9.40
C ARG A 175 5.89 -12.70 -7.95
N ASP A 176 6.65 -12.22 -6.98
CA ASP A 176 6.43 -12.52 -5.56
C ASP A 176 5.02 -12.16 -5.09
N VAL A 177 4.46 -11.04 -5.57
CA VAL A 177 3.08 -10.61 -5.26
C VAL A 177 2.04 -11.61 -5.81
N ALA A 178 2.25 -12.13 -7.02
CA ALA A 178 1.34 -13.11 -7.61
C ALA A 178 1.44 -14.45 -6.87
N THR A 179 2.67 -14.89 -6.55
CA THR A 179 2.94 -16.09 -5.78
C THR A 179 2.29 -16.01 -4.39
N GLY A 180 2.46 -14.90 -3.67
CA GLY A 180 1.83 -14.68 -2.36
C GLY A 180 0.30 -14.60 -2.44
N THR A 181 -0.26 -14.03 -3.51
CA THR A 181 -1.73 -13.96 -3.70
C THR A 181 -2.33 -15.35 -3.98
N VAL A 182 -1.62 -16.22 -4.71
CA VAL A 182 -2.09 -17.58 -5.03
C VAL A 182 -1.92 -18.53 -3.86
N LEU A 183 -0.80 -18.45 -3.14
CA LEU A 183 -0.53 -19.30 -1.98
C LEU A 183 -1.30 -18.84 -0.72
N GLY A 184 -1.79 -17.60 -0.72
CA GLY A 184 -2.43 -16.97 0.43
C GLY A 184 -1.42 -16.52 1.49
N PRO A 185 -1.75 -15.48 2.28
CA PRO A 185 -1.00 -15.15 3.50
C PRO A 185 -1.27 -16.15 4.64
#